data_AF-A0A927TH06-F1
#
_entry.id   AF-A0A927TH06-F1
#
_cell.length_a   1.000
_cell.length_b   1.000
_cell.length_c   1.000
_cell.angle_alpha   90.00
_cell.angle_beta   90.00
_cell.angle_gamma   90.00
#
_symmetry.space_group_name_H-M   'P 1'
#
loop_
_entity.id
_entity.type
_entity.pdbx_description
1 polymer ?
#
loop_
_entity_poly.entity_id
_entity_poly.type
_entity_poly.pdbx_seq_one_letter_code
_entity_poly.pdbx_strand_id
1 'polypeptide(L)'
;MENKMKKRLKKRNFGCVGLIGCGILSVYVGNCMTLPVDLDFSTGFYTGLGFALIASAIITIIKNLRIIHSEEKLKEKTLAEYDERNQAIRMKTWCYAGYAMFFLLYIALIIAGMFNETVMMTLLAVFACYWLCVFICAVVLEKVM
;
A
#
# COMPACT_ATOMS: atom_id res chain seq x y z
N MET A 1 4.68 28.80 -3.31
CA MET A 1 5.03 27.36 -3.31
C MET A 1 4.48 26.62 -2.09
N GLU A 2 4.51 27.24 -0.91
CA GLU A 2 4.03 26.66 0.35
C GLU A 2 2.55 26.20 0.33
N ASN A 3 1.64 26.99 -0.25
CA ASN A 3 0.23 26.59 -0.42
C ASN A 3 0.03 25.37 -1.32
N LYS A 4 0.91 25.13 -2.31
CA LYS A 4 0.85 23.91 -3.14
C LYS A 4 1.25 22.68 -2.34
N MET A 5 2.20 22.81 -1.41
CA MET A 5 2.63 21.71 -0.55
C MET A 5 1.59 21.33 0.50
N LYS A 6 1.00 22.32 1.16
CA LYS A 6 -0.10 22.12 2.11
C LYS A 6 -1.27 21.37 1.43
N LYS A 7 -1.60 21.72 0.17
CA LYS A 7 -2.58 20.98 -0.65
C LYS A 7 -2.17 19.53 -0.94
N ARG A 8 -0.91 19.27 -1.30
CA ARG A 8 -0.40 17.90 -1.52
C ARG A 8 -0.42 17.06 -0.25
N LEU A 9 -0.01 17.62 0.89
CA LEU A 9 -0.08 16.95 2.19
C LEU A 9 -1.52 16.62 2.57
N LYS A 10 -2.47 17.52 2.35
CA LYS A 10 -3.90 17.26 2.58
C LYS A 10 -4.44 16.14 1.67
N LYS A 11 -4.03 16.09 0.41
CA LYS A 11 -4.37 15.00 -0.53
C LYS A 11 -3.77 13.65 -0.10
N ARG A 12 -2.53 13.65 0.41
CA ARG A 12 -1.91 12.44 1.00
C ARG A 12 -2.66 11.98 2.25
N ASN A 13 -3.07 12.93 3.10
CA ASN A 13 -3.87 12.63 4.29
C ASN A 13 -5.23 12.02 3.93
N PHE A 14 -5.85 12.49 2.84
CA PHE A 14 -7.09 11.90 2.32
C PHE A 14 -6.90 10.44 1.88
N GLY A 15 -5.76 10.11 1.25
CA GLY A 15 -5.39 8.71 0.97
C GLY A 15 -5.24 7.86 2.24
N CYS A 16 -4.67 8.42 3.31
CA CYS A 16 -4.58 7.73 4.61
C CYS A 16 -5.95 7.48 5.25
N VAL A 17 -6.94 8.35 5.04
CA VAL A 17 -8.33 8.12 5.48
C VAL A 17 -8.93 6.92 4.75
N GLY A 18 -8.64 6.74 3.46
CA GLY A 18 -9.03 5.55 2.71
C GLY A 18 -8.45 4.26 3.31
N LEU A 19 -7.18 4.28 3.73
CA LEU A 19 -6.53 3.14 4.40
C LEU A 19 -7.19 2.80 5.75
N ILE A 20 -7.61 3.81 6.52
CA ILE A 20 -8.36 3.60 7.77
C ILE A 20 -9.70 2.92 7.46
N GLY A 21 -10.39 3.34 6.38
CA GLY A 21 -11.62 2.69 5.92
C GLY A 21 -11.40 1.20 5.60
N CYS A 22 -10.34 0.86 4.86
CA CYS A 22 -9.99 -0.54 4.57
C CYS A 22 -9.65 -1.33 5.84
N GLY A 23 -8.96 -0.71 6.80
CA GLY A 23 -8.65 -1.35 8.09
C GLY A 23 -9.89 -1.60 8.95
N ILE A 24 -10.86 -0.68 8.97
CA ILE A 24 -12.14 -0.88 9.66
C ILE A 24 -12.93 -2.01 8.97
N LEU A 25 -12.94 -2.05 7.64
CA LEU A 25 -13.58 -3.12 6.88
C LEU A 25 -12.96 -4.49 7.23
N SER A 26 -11.64 -4.60 7.33
CA SER A 26 -10.99 -5.88 7.65
C SER A 26 -11.27 -6.33 9.09
N VAL A 27 -11.33 -5.40 10.05
CA VAL A 27 -11.75 -5.72 11.43
C VAL A 27 -13.22 -6.16 11.48
N TYR A 28 -14.09 -5.51 10.69
CA TYR A 28 -15.50 -5.86 10.61
C TYR A 28 -15.70 -7.25 10.01
N VAL A 29 -15.04 -7.57 8.89
CA VAL A 29 -15.10 -8.90 8.27
C VAL A 29 -14.57 -9.98 9.22
N GLY A 30 -13.46 -9.72 9.92
CA GLY A 30 -12.90 -10.66 10.89
C GLY A 30 -13.82 -10.98 12.07
N ASN A 31 -14.60 -10.00 12.56
CA ASN A 31 -15.47 -10.21 13.74
C ASN A 31 -16.94 -10.56 13.41
N CYS A 32 -17.50 -10.05 12.31
CA CYS A 32 -18.93 -10.22 11.99
C CYS A 32 -19.18 -11.33 10.95
N MET A 33 -18.23 -11.64 10.09
CA MET A 33 -18.39 -12.66 9.07
C MET A 33 -17.76 -13.95 9.60
N THR A 34 -18.58 -14.86 10.13
CA THR A 34 -18.14 -16.21 10.50
C THR A 34 -17.69 -16.93 9.24
N LEU A 35 -16.42 -16.81 8.89
CA LEU A 35 -15.81 -17.56 7.79
C LEU A 35 -15.84 -19.06 8.17
N PRO A 36 -16.20 -19.97 7.26
CA PRO A 36 -16.31 -21.42 7.53
C PRO A 36 -14.95 -22.13 7.72
N VAL A 37 -13.89 -21.37 7.98
CA VAL A 37 -12.50 -21.83 8.12
C VAL A 37 -12.09 -21.63 9.57
N ASP A 38 -11.52 -22.67 10.19
CA ASP A 38 -11.15 -22.76 11.62
C ASP A 38 -10.96 -21.38 12.30
N LEU A 39 -11.94 -21.05 13.15
CA LEU A 39 -12.33 -19.69 13.53
C LEU A 39 -11.26 -18.85 14.26
N ASP A 40 -10.21 -19.44 14.83
CA ASP A 40 -9.26 -18.69 15.65
C ASP A 40 -8.14 -17.99 14.83
N PHE A 41 -7.54 -18.70 13.87
CA PHE A 41 -6.38 -18.14 13.15
C PHE A 41 -6.80 -17.06 12.14
N SER A 42 -7.84 -17.33 11.35
CA SER A 42 -8.31 -16.40 10.32
C SER A 42 -8.81 -15.09 10.94
N THR A 43 -9.57 -15.19 12.03
CA THR A 43 -10.09 -14.02 12.76
C THR A 43 -8.98 -13.18 13.36
N GLY A 44 -7.99 -13.81 14.02
CA GLY A 44 -6.82 -13.13 14.55
C GLY A 44 -6.00 -12.43 13.47
N PHE A 45 -5.87 -13.03 12.29
CA PHE A 45 -5.14 -12.45 11.16
C PHE A 45 -5.83 -11.21 10.58
N TYR A 46 -7.14 -11.26 10.29
CA TYR A 46 -7.88 -10.12 9.73
C TYR A 46 -7.99 -8.93 10.70
N THR A 47 -8.19 -9.23 11.99
CA THR A 47 -8.23 -8.21 13.04
C THR A 47 -6.85 -7.58 13.24
N GLY A 48 -5.79 -8.39 13.36
CA GLY A 48 -4.41 -7.91 13.48
C GLY A 48 -3.98 -7.04 12.30
N LEU A 49 -4.25 -7.46 11.06
CA LEU A 49 -3.99 -6.65 9.87
C LEU A 49 -4.75 -5.34 9.87
N GLY A 50 -6.03 -5.37 10.26
CA GLY A 50 -6.85 -4.16 10.35
C GLY A 50 -6.29 -3.14 11.33
N PHE A 51 -5.92 -3.58 12.54
CA PHE A 51 -5.28 -2.72 13.53
C PHE A 51 -3.94 -2.17 13.04
N ALA A 52 -3.11 -2.99 12.38
CA ALA A 52 -1.83 -2.53 11.83
C ALA A 52 -2.01 -1.44 10.75
N LEU A 53 -3.00 -1.60 9.85
CA LEU A 53 -3.34 -0.61 8.84
C LEU A 53 -3.84 0.69 9.47
N ILE A 54 -4.72 0.60 10.46
CA ILE A 54 -5.23 1.78 11.17
C ILE A 54 -4.10 2.50 11.91
N ALA A 55 -3.26 1.77 12.64
CA ALA A 55 -2.14 2.35 13.41
C ALA A 55 -1.14 3.05 12.49
N SER A 56 -0.73 2.42 11.39
CA SER A 56 0.21 3.02 10.43
C SER A 56 -0.36 4.27 9.76
N ALA A 57 -1.66 4.28 9.44
CA ALA A 57 -2.34 5.45 8.91
C ALA A 57 -2.39 6.61 9.91
N ILE A 58 -2.75 6.33 11.17
CA ILE A 58 -2.80 7.33 12.25
C ILE A 58 -1.42 7.95 12.47
N ILE A 59 -0.37 7.13 12.58
CA ILE A 59 1.01 7.62 12.77
C ILE A 59 1.41 8.55 11.62
N THR A 60 1.04 8.22 10.39
CA THR A 60 1.33 9.03 9.21
C THR A 60 0.58 10.36 9.22
N ILE A 61 -0.70 10.35 9.63
CA ILE A 61 -1.53 11.55 9.77
C ILE A 61 -0.94 12.50 10.83
N ILE A 62 -0.56 11.97 12.00
CA ILE A 62 0.03 12.77 13.08
C ILE A 62 1.35 13.41 12.62
N LYS A 63 2.21 12.64 11.93
CA LYS A 63 3.45 13.18 11.35
C LYS A 63 3.16 14.31 10.35
N ASN A 64 2.19 14.13 9.46
CA ASN A 64 1.81 15.14 8.47
C ASN A 64 1.25 16.41 9.11
N LEU A 65 0.42 16.28 10.15
CA LEU A 65 -0.10 17.42 10.90
C LEU A 65 1.01 18.21 11.58
N ARG A 66 1.98 17.53 12.21
CA ARG A 66 3.14 18.17 12.85
C ARG A 66 4.00 18.96 11.85
N ILE A 67 4.11 18.48 10.61
CA ILE A 67 4.84 19.17 9.53
C ILE A 67 4.11 20.43 9.07
N ILE A 68 2.77 20.40 9.00
CA ILE A 68 1.98 21.57 8.58
C ILE A 68 2.05 22.69 9.63
N HIS A 69 2.18 22.32 10.91
CA HIS A 69 2.23 23.28 12.02
C HIS A 69 3.62 23.93 12.20
N SER A 70 4.70 23.33 11.67
CA SER A 70 6.06 23.87 11.76
C SER A 70 6.53 24.37 10.39
N GLU A 71 6.64 25.69 10.24
CA GLU A 71 7.07 26.30 8.98
C GLU A 71 8.50 25.88 8.56
N GLU A 72 9.38 25.67 9.54
CA GLU A 72 10.75 25.22 9.31
C GLU A 72 10.79 23.82 8.67
N LYS A 73 10.05 22.86 9.25
CA LYS A 73 9.94 21.49 8.72
C LYS A 73 9.23 21.42 7.40
N LEU A 74 8.32 22.36 7.14
CA LEU A 74 7.67 22.49 5.85
C LEU A 74 8.68 22.93 4.79
N LYS A 75 9.50 23.95 5.06
CA LYS A 75 10.56 24.42 4.13
C LYS A 75 11.59 23.33 3.83
N GLU A 76 12.06 22.62 4.85
CA GLU A 76 12.99 21.49 4.67
C GLU A 76 12.40 20.40 3.77
N LYS A 77 11.14 20.01 4.02
CA LYS A 77 10.44 19.05 3.16
C LYS A 77 10.23 19.57 1.74
N THR A 78 10.05 20.88 1.57
CA THR A 78 9.91 21.43 0.22
C THR A 78 11.19 21.21 -0.58
N LEU A 79 12.34 21.53 -0.01
CA LEU A 79 13.63 21.38 -0.66
C LEU A 79 13.93 19.91 -0.98
N ALA A 80 13.66 19.01 -0.03
CA ALA A 80 13.87 17.58 -0.24
C ALA A 80 12.97 16.96 -1.33
N GLU A 81 11.75 17.48 -1.51
CA GLU A 81 10.78 16.95 -2.49
C GLU A 81 10.98 17.49 -3.91
N TYR A 82 11.66 18.64 -4.07
CA TYR A 82 12.02 19.22 -5.38
C TYR A 82 13.44 18.84 -5.85
N ASP A 83 14.20 18.06 -5.07
CA ASP A 83 15.47 17.51 -5.51
C ASP A 83 15.23 16.36 -6.52
N GLU A 84 15.65 16.57 -7.77
CA GLU A 84 15.52 15.61 -8.87
C GLU A 84 16.12 14.25 -8.52
N ARG A 85 17.19 14.23 -7.72
CA ARG A 85 17.84 13.00 -7.27
C ARG A 85 16.89 12.15 -6.42
N ASN A 86 16.21 12.76 -5.46
CA ASN A 86 15.27 12.05 -4.59
C ASN A 86 14.06 11.54 -5.37
N GLN A 87 13.60 12.29 -6.37
CA GLN A 87 12.51 11.84 -7.23
C GLN A 87 12.92 10.60 -8.05
N ALA A 88 14.12 10.62 -8.65
CA ALA A 88 14.66 9.50 -9.40
C ALA A 88 14.87 8.25 -8.53
N ILE A 89 15.41 8.41 -7.32
CA ILE A 89 15.58 7.30 -6.37
C ILE A 89 14.21 6.67 -6.05
N ARG A 90 13.21 7.48 -5.69
CA ARG A 90 11.87 6.97 -5.35
C ARG A 90 11.26 6.17 -6.50
N MET A 91 11.31 6.68 -7.73
CA MET A 91 10.78 5.97 -8.90
C MET A 91 11.48 4.62 -9.10
N LYS A 92 12.82 4.59 -9.02
CA LYS A 92 13.59 3.35 -9.15
C LYS A 92 13.29 2.36 -8.02
N THR A 93 13.16 2.83 -6.79
CA THR A 93 12.81 1.98 -5.64
C THR A 93 11.45 1.30 -5.83
N TRP A 94 10.44 2.01 -6.35
CA TRP A 94 9.14 1.41 -6.67
C TRP A 94 9.25 0.34 -7.76
N CYS A 95 10.06 0.56 -8.79
CA CYS A 95 10.31 -0.45 -9.82
C CYS A 95 11.01 -1.69 -9.24
N TYR A 96 12.08 -1.51 -8.46
CA TYR A 96 12.80 -2.63 -7.83
C TYR A 96 11.93 -3.40 -6.83
N ALA A 97 11.10 -2.71 -6.05
CA ALA A 97 10.12 -3.35 -5.16
C ALA A 97 9.10 -4.18 -5.96
N GLY A 98 8.63 -3.68 -7.10
CA GLY A 98 7.73 -4.42 -7.99
C GLY A 98 8.36 -5.69 -8.54
N TYR A 99 9.60 -5.62 -9.04
CA TYR A 99 10.34 -6.79 -9.50
C TYR A 99 10.56 -7.81 -8.38
N ALA A 100 10.97 -7.36 -7.19
CA ALA A 100 11.14 -8.23 -6.03
C ALA A 100 9.83 -8.94 -5.64
N MET A 101 8.70 -8.22 -5.66
CA MET A 101 7.39 -8.78 -5.38
C MET A 101 7.02 -9.89 -6.38
N PHE A 102 7.33 -9.69 -7.67
CA PHE A 102 7.08 -10.67 -8.73
C PHE A 102 7.87 -11.96 -8.51
N PHE A 103 9.15 -11.85 -8.14
CA PHE A 103 9.99 -13.00 -7.80
C PHE A 103 9.47 -13.76 -6.57
N LEU A 104 9.09 -13.05 -5.50
CA LEU A 104 8.55 -13.67 -4.30
C LEU A 104 7.24 -14.41 -4.59
N LEU A 105 6.37 -13.84 -5.43
CA LEU A 105 5.09 -14.45 -5.78
C LEU A 105 5.28 -15.71 -6.63
N TYR A 106 6.27 -15.71 -7.52
CA TYR A 106 6.64 -16.90 -8.29
C TYR A 106 7.17 -18.03 -7.40
N ILE A 107 8.05 -17.73 -6.44
CA ILE A 107 8.53 -18.72 -5.46
C ILE A 107 7.35 -19.27 -4.65
N ALA A 108 6.44 -18.40 -4.20
CA ALA A 108 5.24 -18.80 -3.46
C ALA A 108 4.33 -19.71 -4.31
N LEU A 109 4.22 -19.49 -5.62
CA LEU A 109 3.47 -20.34 -6.56
C LEU A 109 4.05 -21.76 -6.64
N ILE A 110 5.37 -21.89 -6.77
CA ILE A 110 6.05 -23.20 -6.80
C ILE A 110 5.76 -23.97 -5.52
N ILE A 111 5.92 -23.30 -4.37
CA ILE A 111 5.68 -23.92 -3.06
C ILE A 111 4.19 -24.30 -2.93
N ALA A 112 3.27 -23.38 -3.23
CA ALA A 112 1.83 -23.63 -3.13
C ALA A 112 1.34 -24.78 -4.03
N GLY A 113 1.90 -24.91 -5.24
CA GLY A 113 1.60 -26.01 -6.16
C GLY A 113 1.95 -27.39 -5.61
N MET A 114 2.88 -27.48 -4.65
CA MET A 114 3.22 -28.74 -3.99
C MET A 114 2.23 -29.13 -2.87
N PHE A 115 1.51 -28.16 -2.29
CA PHE A 115 0.63 -28.40 -1.15
C PHE A 115 -0.85 -28.49 -1.54
N ASN A 116 -1.37 -27.57 -2.35
CA ASN A 116 -2.80 -27.49 -2.63
C ASN A 116 -3.10 -26.76 -3.96
N GLU A 117 -3.86 -27.42 -4.84
CA GLU A 117 -4.29 -26.89 -6.13
C GLU A 117 -5.12 -25.59 -5.99
N THR A 118 -5.96 -25.49 -4.95
CA THR A 118 -6.77 -24.29 -4.68
C THR A 118 -5.90 -23.07 -4.37
N VAL A 119 -4.86 -23.26 -3.55
CA VAL A 119 -3.92 -22.19 -3.17
C VAL A 119 -3.10 -21.77 -4.39
N MET A 120 -2.69 -22.72 -5.22
CA MET A 120 -2.02 -22.43 -6.49
C MET A 120 -2.89 -21.59 -7.44
N MET A 121 -4.16 -21.96 -7.66
CA MET A 121 -5.07 -21.20 -8.54
C MET A 121 -5.31 -19.77 -8.04
N THR A 122 -5.50 -19.59 -6.73
CA THR A 122 -5.65 -18.25 -6.14
C THR A 122 -4.40 -17.40 -6.29
N LEU A 123 -3.20 -17.95 -6.05
CA LEU A 123 -1.94 -17.23 -6.28
C LEU A 123 -1.73 -16.89 -7.77
N LEU A 124 -2.11 -17.79 -8.68
CA LEU A 124 -2.01 -17.57 -10.12
C LEU A 124 -2.95 -16.44 -10.57
N ALA A 125 -4.18 -16.41 -10.04
CA ALA A 125 -5.10 -15.30 -10.27
C ALA A 125 -4.54 -13.96 -9.76
N VAL A 126 -3.95 -13.94 -8.57
CA VAL A 126 -3.28 -12.74 -8.03
C VAL A 126 -2.10 -12.32 -8.89
N PHE A 127 -1.29 -13.27 -9.37
CA PHE A 127 -0.17 -13.00 -10.27
C PHE A 127 -0.63 -12.40 -11.61
N ALA A 128 -1.67 -12.97 -12.21
CA ALA A 128 -2.27 -12.46 -13.45
C ALA A 128 -2.84 -11.06 -13.26
N CYS A 129 -3.60 -10.83 -12.18
CA CYS A 129 -4.11 -9.50 -11.82
C CYS A 129 -2.98 -8.49 -11.58
N TYR A 130 -1.91 -8.88 -10.90
CA TYR A 130 -0.76 -8.01 -10.66
C TYR A 130 -0.09 -7.61 -11.98
N TRP A 131 0.15 -8.58 -12.87
CA TRP A 131 0.71 -8.33 -14.19
C TRP A 131 -0.19 -7.41 -15.04
N LEU A 132 -1.50 -7.64 -15.02
CA LEU A 132 -2.50 -6.80 -15.70
C LEU A 132 -2.50 -5.37 -15.15
N CYS A 133 -2.44 -5.19 -13.84
CA CYS A 133 -2.32 -3.88 -13.20
C CYS A 133 -1.05 -3.14 -13.63
N VAL A 134 0.10 -3.83 -13.69
CA VAL A 134 1.36 -3.24 -14.18
C VAL A 134 1.22 -2.85 -15.65
N PHE A 135 0.61 -3.70 -16.47
CA PHE A 135 0.37 -3.43 -17.89
C PHE A 135 -0.53 -2.20 -18.09
N ILE A 136 -1.67 -2.11 -17.39
CA ILE A 136 -2.55 -0.94 -17.44
C ILE A 136 -1.80 0.32 -17.00
N CYS A 137 -1.06 0.25 -15.90
CA CYS A 137 -0.27 1.38 -15.41
C CYS A 137 0.77 1.82 -16.46
N ALA A 138 1.43 0.89 -17.14
CA ALA A 138 2.38 1.20 -18.21
C ALA A 138 1.67 1.94 -19.37
N VAL A 139 0.55 1.41 -19.87
CA VAL A 139 -0.21 2.03 -20.96
C VAL A 139 -0.76 3.42 -20.58
N VAL A 140 -1.24 3.59 -19.34
CA VAL A 140 -1.74 4.89 -18.87
C VAL A 140 -0.60 5.89 -18.76
N LEU A 141 0.56 5.48 -18.24
CA LEU A 141 1.72 6.36 -18.13
C LEU A 141 2.27 6.76 -19.52
N GLU A 142 2.30 5.84 -20.48
CA GLU A 142 2.67 6.16 -21.88
C GLU A 142 1.72 7.15 -22.55
N LYS A 143 0.44 7.17 -22.18
CA LYS A 143 -0.53 8.13 -22.73
C LYS A 143 -0.48 9.50 -22.06
N VAL A 144 0.01 9.56 -20.82
CA VAL A 144 0.03 10.79 -20.00
C VAL A 144 1.36 11.54 -20.12
N MET A 145 2.47 10.83 -20.37
CA MET A 145 3.80 11.40 -20.63
C MET A 145 4.00 11.66 -22.12
#